data_AF-R7QVI5-F1
#
_entry.id   AF-R7QVI5-F1
#
_cell.length_a   1.000
_cell.length_b   1.000
_cell.length_c   1.000
_cell.angle_alpha   90.00
_cell.angle_beta   90.00
_cell.angle_gamma   90.00
#
_symmetry.space_group_name_H-M   'P 1'
#
loop_
_entity.id
_entity.type
_entity.pdbx_description
1 polymer ?
#
loop_
_entity_poly.entity_id
_entity_poly.type
_entity_poly.pdbx_seq_one_letter_code
_entity_poly.pdbx_strand_id
1 'polypeptide(L)'
;MRKKILTVLLAGMMAMSTLAACGDAEETTDVKTTAESSADATSAEEDESSDMCSDETFETLQDNYATMVDCYNEVKDLYESDEIAADEDIENLMNEAADVINEMGEISQDSITEKDAEDLNGAMVDILEGLSAAVDAMDTTADVETADASGDVCSDDTFATLQDNYATLVNVYNVVYDAYMSDEIEQDDDIESALLQTADVMEEMGDISQDTITEADAESLNDSMLTLLQVLDAVVDAM
;
A
#
# COMPACT_ATOMS: atom_id res chain seq x y z
N MET A 1 15.61 -9.04 9.14
CA MET A 1 16.69 -8.70 10.09
C MET A 1 16.89 -7.20 10.04
N ARG A 2 16.34 -6.47 11.04
CA ARG A 2 16.36 -5.01 11.16
C ARG A 2 17.80 -4.47 11.27
N LYS A 3 18.24 -3.62 10.33
CA LYS A 3 19.48 -2.81 10.41
C LYS A 3 19.02 -1.35 10.36
N LYS A 4 18.73 -0.70 11.49
CA LYS A 4 19.68 0.19 12.21
C LYS A 4 20.56 1.03 11.27
N ILE A 5 19.98 2.03 10.61
CA ILE A 5 20.70 3.16 9.98
C ILE A 5 20.13 4.46 10.58
N LEU A 6 20.20 4.61 11.90
CA LEU A 6 19.70 5.79 12.61
C LEU A 6 20.81 6.35 13.50
N THR A 7 21.91 6.88 12.92
CA THR A 7 23.03 7.41 13.73
C THR A 7 23.95 8.46 13.09
N VAL A 8 23.58 9.18 12.03
CA VAL A 8 24.47 10.24 11.49
C VAL A 8 23.53 11.36 11.06
N LEU A 9 23.43 12.52 11.74
CA LEU A 9 24.36 13.65 11.57
C LEU A 9 24.21 14.76 12.64
N LEU A 10 24.00 14.45 13.92
CA LEU A 10 23.89 15.49 14.97
C LEU A 10 25.22 15.83 15.66
N ALA A 11 26.22 16.30 14.91
CA ALA A 11 27.44 16.94 15.45
C ALA A 11 28.11 17.80 14.36
N GLY A 12 28.29 19.11 14.46
CA GLY A 12 27.97 20.08 15.49
C GLY A 12 28.56 21.43 15.07
N MET A 13 27.74 22.48 15.03
CA MET A 13 28.21 23.85 14.81
C MET A 13 27.98 24.68 16.07
N MET A 14 28.99 24.71 16.94
CA MET A 14 29.13 25.75 17.97
C MET A 14 30.60 26.19 18.02
N ALA A 15 30.92 27.37 17.49
CA ALA A 15 31.82 28.31 18.15
C ALA A 15 31.71 29.72 17.55
N MET A 16 31.37 30.66 18.44
CA MET A 16 31.05 32.06 18.23
C MET A 16 32.15 32.93 17.60
N SER A 17 31.67 33.92 16.86
CA SER A 17 32.30 35.20 16.55
C SER A 17 32.97 35.86 17.77
N THR A 18 34.22 36.33 17.64
CA THR A 18 34.68 37.49 18.43
C THR A 18 35.55 38.46 17.62
N LEU A 19 35.03 39.70 17.57
CA LEU A 19 35.69 41.00 17.70
C LEU A 19 36.82 41.44 16.75
N ALA A 20 36.53 42.59 16.12
CA ALA A 20 37.44 43.54 15.50
C ALA A 20 38.56 44.05 16.43
N ALA A 21 39.76 44.29 15.88
CA ALA A 21 40.72 45.24 16.42
C ALA A 21 41.59 45.87 15.31
N CYS A 22 41.61 47.20 15.34
CA CYS A 22 42.31 48.18 14.51
C CYS A 22 43.80 48.32 14.88
N GLY A 23 44.69 48.72 13.95
CA GLY A 23 46.02 49.23 14.34
C GLY A 23 47.02 49.42 13.20
N ASP A 24 47.52 50.65 13.06
CA ASP A 24 48.27 51.27 11.97
C ASP A 24 49.77 51.50 12.31
N ALA A 25 50.62 51.49 11.26
CA ALA A 25 51.91 52.20 11.01
C ALA A 25 53.27 51.96 11.77
N GLU A 26 54.31 51.84 10.90
CA GLU A 26 55.72 52.34 10.88
C GLU A 26 56.91 51.80 11.73
N GLU A 27 57.83 51.14 10.98
CA GLU A 27 59.30 51.33 10.77
C GLU A 27 60.33 51.51 11.94
N THR A 28 61.32 50.59 12.05
CA THR A 28 62.77 50.79 11.68
C THR A 28 63.75 49.79 12.33
N THR A 29 64.71 49.30 11.51
CA THR A 29 66.11 48.84 11.80
C THR A 29 66.35 47.54 12.60
N ASP A 30 67.30 46.63 12.35
CA ASP A 30 68.27 46.35 11.27
C ASP A 30 68.95 44.98 11.55
N VAL A 31 69.28 44.23 10.47
CA VAL A 31 70.44 43.33 10.25
C VAL A 31 70.59 41.98 11.01
N LYS A 32 70.31 40.89 10.24
CA LYS A 32 71.22 39.80 9.77
C LYS A 32 71.94 38.94 10.85
N THR A 33 71.95 37.60 10.87
CA THR A 33 72.15 36.62 9.78
C THR A 33 71.97 35.18 10.35
N THR A 34 71.54 34.25 9.49
CA THR A 34 71.86 32.79 9.49
C THR A 34 71.02 31.84 10.35
N ALA A 35 70.04 31.20 9.72
CA ALA A 35 70.01 29.75 9.52
C ALA A 35 68.96 29.40 8.44
N GLU A 36 69.28 28.43 7.61
CA GLU A 36 68.61 28.11 6.34
C GLU A 36 67.17 27.59 6.49
N SER A 37 66.28 28.24 5.74
CA SER A 37 65.14 27.72 4.98
C SER A 37 64.36 26.53 5.57
N SER A 38 63.38 26.84 6.41
CA SER A 38 62.16 26.04 6.58
C SER A 38 60.99 26.90 6.13
N ALA A 39 60.58 26.72 4.87
CA ALA A 39 59.29 27.09 4.30
C ALA A 39 59.33 26.72 2.81
N ASP A 40 58.62 25.67 2.41
CA ASP A 40 57.74 25.84 1.26
C ASP A 40 56.33 25.80 1.85
N ALA A 41 55.80 26.99 2.03
CA ALA A 41 54.38 27.19 2.17
C ALA A 41 53.80 26.93 0.79
N THR A 42 53.48 25.67 0.51
CA THR A 42 52.31 25.42 -0.33
C THR A 42 51.12 25.60 0.62
N SER A 43 50.64 26.83 0.69
CA SER A 43 49.22 27.09 0.94
C SER A 43 48.50 26.33 -0.16
N ALA A 44 48.22 25.06 0.09
CA ALA A 44 46.96 24.52 -0.38
C ALA A 44 45.95 25.31 0.43
N GLU A 45 45.54 26.45 -0.14
CA GLU A 45 44.12 26.77 -0.10
C GLU A 45 43.46 25.48 -0.60
N GLU A 46 43.17 24.55 0.32
CA GLU A 46 42.00 23.71 0.13
C GLU A 46 40.92 24.74 -0.11
N ASP A 47 40.54 24.82 -1.39
CA ASP A 47 39.38 25.54 -1.83
C ASP A 47 38.26 24.94 -0.99
N GLU A 48 38.04 25.52 0.19
CA GLU A 48 36.78 25.60 0.91
C GLU A 48 35.85 26.41 0.01
N SER A 49 35.72 25.98 -1.25
CA SER A 49 34.54 26.11 -2.06
C SER A 49 33.49 25.40 -1.24
N SER A 50 32.99 26.13 -0.24
CA SER A 50 31.63 26.14 0.26
C SER A 50 30.92 24.94 -0.33
N ASP A 51 31.04 23.79 0.32
CA ASP A 51 30.46 22.50 -0.07
C ASP A 51 28.94 22.61 0.09
N MET A 52 28.37 23.63 -0.55
CA MET A 52 26.97 23.99 -0.55
C MET A 52 26.33 23.15 -1.63
N CYS A 53 25.11 22.73 -1.36
CA CYS A 53 24.38 21.95 -2.32
C CYS A 53 24.22 22.71 -3.64
N SER A 54 24.58 22.04 -4.72
CA SER A 54 24.40 22.54 -6.08
C SER A 54 22.92 22.72 -6.38
N ASP A 55 22.60 23.70 -7.24
CA ASP A 55 21.22 23.94 -7.66
C ASP A 55 20.57 22.67 -8.25
N GLU A 56 21.35 21.83 -8.97
CA GLU A 56 20.90 20.59 -9.61
C GLU A 56 20.55 19.50 -8.58
N THR A 57 21.40 19.29 -7.57
CA THR A 57 21.16 18.31 -6.50
C THR A 57 20.01 18.76 -5.59
N PHE A 58 19.93 20.07 -5.30
CA PHE A 58 18.83 20.62 -4.51
C PHE A 58 17.49 20.61 -5.25
N GLU A 59 17.47 20.86 -6.57
CA GLU A 59 16.27 20.73 -7.40
C GLU A 59 15.76 19.28 -7.39
N THR A 60 16.67 18.32 -7.60
CA THR A 60 16.34 16.88 -7.49
C THR A 60 15.78 16.52 -6.11
N LEU A 61 16.37 17.09 -5.05
CA LEU A 61 15.89 16.90 -3.69
C LEU A 61 14.47 17.45 -3.47
N GLN A 62 14.16 18.61 -4.05
CA GLN A 62 12.81 19.19 -3.96
C GLN A 62 11.79 18.42 -4.80
N ASP A 63 12.18 17.89 -5.96
CA ASP A 63 11.32 17.04 -6.79
C ASP A 63 10.98 15.72 -6.09
N ASN A 64 11.98 15.08 -5.47
CA ASN A 64 11.79 13.87 -4.67
C ASN A 64 10.95 14.15 -3.43
N TYR A 65 11.17 15.28 -2.75
CA TYR A 65 10.35 15.72 -1.62
C TYR A 65 8.88 15.92 -2.01
N ALA A 66 8.61 16.62 -3.12
CA ALA A 66 7.24 16.83 -3.60
C ALA A 66 6.55 15.48 -3.90
N THR A 67 7.25 14.58 -4.59
CA THR A 67 6.76 13.23 -4.87
C THR A 67 6.48 12.45 -3.60
N MET A 68 7.36 12.53 -2.59
CA MET A 68 7.21 11.84 -1.32
C MET A 68 6.04 12.38 -0.49
N VAL A 69 5.80 13.70 -0.50
CA VAL A 69 4.62 14.29 0.13
C VAL A 69 3.33 13.79 -0.53
N ASP A 70 3.29 13.71 -1.86
CA ASP A 70 2.14 13.20 -2.60
C ASP A 70 1.88 11.72 -2.26
N CYS A 71 2.90 10.86 -2.36
CA CYS A 71 2.79 9.44 -2.00
C CYS A 71 2.42 9.22 -0.53
N TYR A 72 2.97 10.01 0.39
CA TYR A 72 2.61 9.93 1.80
C TYR A 72 1.14 10.26 2.04
N ASN A 73 0.62 11.33 1.42
CA ASN A 73 -0.78 11.71 1.58
C ASN A 73 -1.70 10.68 0.94
N GLU A 74 -1.35 10.12 -0.22
CA GLU A 74 -2.11 9.04 -0.87
C GLU A 74 -2.19 7.80 0.03
N VAL A 75 -1.05 7.28 0.49
CA VAL A 75 -1.01 6.12 1.40
C VAL A 75 -1.76 6.41 2.69
N LYS A 76 -1.67 7.64 3.22
CA LYS A 76 -2.39 8.06 4.42
C LYS A 76 -3.90 8.10 4.22
N ASP A 77 -4.38 8.71 3.13
CA ASP A 77 -5.81 8.80 2.83
C ASP A 77 -6.41 7.40 2.67
N LEU A 78 -5.67 6.49 2.01
CA LEU A 78 -6.03 5.09 1.89
C LEU A 78 -6.04 4.36 3.24
N TYR A 79 -5.04 4.61 4.10
CA TYR A 79 -4.97 4.03 5.45
C TYR A 79 -6.13 4.51 6.33
N GLU A 80 -6.45 5.81 6.28
CA GLU A 80 -7.54 6.41 7.06
C GLU A 80 -8.94 6.02 6.53
N SER A 81 -9.04 5.63 5.26
CA SER A 81 -10.29 5.17 4.64
C SER A 81 -10.52 3.66 4.78
N ASP A 82 -9.66 2.97 5.55
CA ASP A 82 -9.63 1.51 5.68
C ASP A 82 -9.47 0.78 4.33
N GLU A 83 -8.96 1.48 3.30
CA GLU A 83 -8.72 0.91 1.97
C GLU A 83 -7.42 0.07 1.94
N ILE A 84 -6.52 0.30 2.90
CA ILE A 84 -5.32 -0.52 3.10
C ILE A 84 -5.28 -1.13 4.49
N ALA A 85 -4.76 -2.35 4.58
CA ALA A 85 -4.64 -3.05 5.86
C ALA A 85 -3.62 -2.37 6.78
N ALA A 86 -3.93 -2.33 8.08
CA ALA A 86 -2.98 -1.89 9.09
C ALA A 86 -1.79 -2.86 9.17
N ASP A 87 -0.64 -2.40 8.69
CA ASP A 87 0.61 -3.16 8.65
C ASP A 87 1.74 -2.40 9.36
N GLU A 88 2.52 -3.09 10.20
CA GLU A 88 3.60 -2.48 11.00
C GLU A 88 4.69 -1.90 10.09
N ASP A 89 4.98 -2.52 8.95
CA ASP A 89 6.00 -2.06 8.01
C ASP A 89 5.50 -0.81 7.25
N ILE A 90 4.21 -0.74 6.88
CA ILE A 90 3.58 0.47 6.30
C ILE A 90 3.58 1.61 7.31
N GLU A 91 3.17 1.36 8.56
CA GLU A 91 3.18 2.38 9.62
C GLU A 91 4.60 2.92 9.87
N ASN A 92 5.61 2.04 9.87
CA ASN A 92 7.00 2.46 10.00
C ASN A 92 7.44 3.33 8.82
N LEU A 93 7.14 2.93 7.58
CA LEU A 93 7.46 3.71 6.37
C LEU A 93 6.78 5.09 6.38
N MET A 94 5.51 5.15 6.80
CA MET A 94 4.79 6.42 6.93
C MET A 94 5.41 7.32 8.00
N ASN A 95 5.86 6.77 9.13
CA ASN A 95 6.55 7.54 10.15
C ASN A 95 7.91 8.06 9.65
N GLU A 96 8.68 7.21 8.94
CA GLU A 96 9.94 7.62 8.33
C GLU A 96 9.74 8.72 7.27
N ALA A 97 8.72 8.59 6.42
CA ALA A 97 8.34 9.62 5.46
C ALA A 97 7.94 10.93 6.14
N ALA A 98 7.15 10.86 7.22
CA ALA A 98 6.74 12.05 7.98
C ALA A 98 7.93 12.76 8.64
N ASP A 99 8.90 12.01 9.17
CA ASP A 99 10.12 12.56 9.75
C ASP A 99 10.94 13.32 8.69
N VAL A 100 11.17 12.71 7.52
CA VAL A 100 11.87 13.36 6.40
C VAL A 100 11.10 14.57 5.87
N ILE A 101 9.76 14.50 5.81
CA ILE A 101 8.92 15.62 5.36
C ILE A 101 9.07 16.82 6.30
N ASN A 102 9.09 16.58 7.61
CA ASN A 102 9.29 17.63 8.60
C ASN A 102 10.70 18.22 8.52
N GLU A 103 11.72 17.37 8.39
CA GLU A 103 13.12 17.79 8.26
C GLU A 103 13.34 18.65 7.01
N MET A 104 12.78 18.26 5.86
CA MET A 104 12.84 19.03 4.62
C MET A 104 12.13 20.38 4.69
N GLY A 105 11.07 20.49 5.50
CA GLY A 105 10.40 21.77 5.72
C GLY A 105 11.29 22.82 6.39
N GLU A 106 12.35 22.40 7.06
CA GLU A 106 13.31 23.27 7.76
C GLU A 106 14.63 23.46 7.00
N ILE A 107 14.95 22.60 6.02
CA ILE A 107 16.19 22.65 5.24
C ILE A 107 16.08 23.68 4.11
N SER A 108 17.11 24.52 4.00
CA SER A 108 17.36 25.40 2.86
C SER A 108 18.64 25.02 2.13
N GLN A 109 18.76 25.37 0.85
CA GLN A 109 19.96 25.09 0.05
C GLN A 109 21.26 25.59 0.70
N ASP A 110 21.21 26.77 1.35
CA ASP A 110 22.36 27.38 2.03
C ASP A 110 22.73 26.68 3.36
N SER A 111 21.91 25.73 3.81
CA SER A 111 22.06 25.04 5.10
C SER A 111 22.42 23.57 4.98
N ILE A 112 22.51 23.03 3.76
CA ILE A 112 22.83 21.63 3.49
C ILE A 112 24.03 21.50 2.56
N THR A 113 24.88 20.51 2.82
CA THR A 113 26.02 20.22 1.96
C THR A 113 25.62 19.34 0.77
N GLU A 114 26.42 19.32 -0.28
CA GLU A 114 26.16 18.43 -1.44
C GLU A 114 26.07 16.97 -1.00
N LYS A 115 27.01 16.54 -0.16
CA LYS A 115 27.08 15.19 0.43
C LYS A 115 25.82 14.83 1.20
N ASP A 116 25.32 15.75 2.02
CA ASP A 116 24.12 15.52 2.84
C ASP A 116 22.85 15.50 1.98
N ALA A 117 22.78 16.34 0.93
CA ALA A 117 21.67 16.35 -0.01
C ALA A 117 21.62 15.07 -0.87
N GLU A 118 22.77 14.52 -1.27
CA GLU A 118 22.86 13.21 -1.93
C GLU A 118 22.38 12.08 -1.02
N ASP A 119 22.82 12.06 0.24
CA ASP A 119 22.43 11.04 1.21
C ASP A 119 20.91 11.12 1.51
N LEU A 120 20.37 12.33 1.61
CA LEU A 120 18.94 12.57 1.82
C LEU A 120 18.10 12.18 0.61
N ASN A 121 18.58 12.46 -0.60
CA ASN A 121 17.96 11.98 -1.84
C ASN A 121 17.90 10.45 -1.88
N GLY A 122 18.99 9.77 -1.49
CA GLY A 122 19.00 8.31 -1.41
C GLY A 122 17.95 7.78 -0.43
N ALA A 123 17.87 8.37 0.77
CA ALA A 123 16.86 7.99 1.76
C ALA A 123 15.43 8.23 1.28
N MET A 124 15.16 9.34 0.60
CA MET A 124 13.85 9.63 0.01
C MET A 124 13.47 8.60 -1.06
N VAL A 125 14.40 8.22 -1.93
CA VAL A 125 14.16 7.20 -2.96
C VAL A 125 13.87 5.84 -2.32
N ASP A 126 14.60 5.45 -1.28
CA ASP A 126 14.36 4.19 -0.56
C ASP A 126 12.96 4.18 0.10
N ILE A 127 12.54 5.30 0.69
CA ILE A 127 11.20 5.46 1.28
C ILE A 127 10.12 5.42 0.20
N LEU A 128 10.33 6.13 -0.91
CA LEU A 128 9.42 6.13 -2.06
C LEU A 128 9.27 4.74 -2.67
N GLU A 129 10.36 3.99 -2.80
CA GLU A 129 10.33 2.59 -3.26
C GLU A 129 9.56 1.71 -2.26
N GLY A 130 9.76 1.91 -0.96
CA GLY A 130 9.01 1.20 0.08
C GLY A 130 7.51 1.50 0.07
N LEU A 131 7.13 2.78 -0.07
CA LEU A 131 5.73 3.21 -0.17
C LEU A 131 5.09 2.72 -1.47
N SER A 132 5.80 2.81 -2.60
CA SER A 132 5.33 2.25 -3.88
C SER A 132 5.17 0.74 -3.80
N ALA A 133 6.13 0.02 -3.19
CA ALA A 133 6.02 -1.41 -2.99
C ALA A 133 4.89 -1.78 -2.04
N ALA A 134 4.58 -0.95 -1.06
CA ALA A 134 3.39 -1.13 -0.23
C ALA A 134 2.12 -1.01 -1.09
N VAL A 135 2.01 0.04 -1.91
CA VAL A 135 0.90 0.24 -2.86
C VAL A 135 0.82 -0.90 -3.90
N ASP A 136 1.93 -1.35 -4.46
CA ASP A 136 1.98 -2.42 -5.47
C ASP A 136 1.73 -3.81 -4.88
N ALA A 137 2.22 -4.07 -3.66
CA ALA A 137 1.93 -5.30 -2.94
C ALA A 137 0.42 -5.43 -2.68
N MET A 138 -0.31 -4.31 -2.57
CA MET A 138 -1.78 -4.29 -2.46
C MET A 138 -2.48 -4.74 -3.74
N ASP A 139 -1.97 -4.45 -4.95
CA ASP A 139 -2.53 -5.01 -6.20
C ASP A 139 -2.36 -6.54 -6.26
N THR A 140 -1.40 -7.08 -5.48
CA THR A 140 -1.13 -8.52 -5.40
C THR A 140 -1.78 -9.20 -4.18
N THR A 141 -2.08 -8.46 -3.10
CA THR A 141 -2.75 -8.97 -1.89
C THR A 141 -4.24 -8.62 -1.83
N ALA A 142 -4.74 -7.73 -2.70
CA ALA A 142 -6.17 -7.55 -2.97
C ALA A 142 -6.82 -8.81 -3.56
N ASP A 143 -6.03 -9.78 -4.03
CA ASP A 143 -6.49 -11.13 -4.40
C ASP A 143 -6.81 -12.03 -3.19
N VAL A 144 -6.69 -11.52 -1.94
CA VAL A 144 -7.08 -12.25 -0.73
C VAL A 144 -8.06 -11.42 0.10
N GLU A 145 -9.33 -11.71 -0.14
CA GLU A 145 -10.48 -11.40 0.72
C GLU A 145 -10.84 -9.93 0.96
N THR A 146 -11.00 -9.18 -0.13
CA THR A 146 -12.16 -8.28 -0.19
C THR A 146 -13.17 -8.91 -1.12
N ALA A 147 -14.35 -9.23 -0.58
CA ALA A 147 -15.53 -9.51 -1.38
C ALA A 147 -15.83 -8.23 -2.17
N ASP A 148 -15.17 -8.12 -3.32
CA ASP A 148 -15.31 -6.99 -4.21
C ASP A 148 -16.69 -7.08 -4.85
N ALA A 149 -17.59 -6.26 -4.35
CA ALA A 149 -18.87 -5.96 -4.97
C ALA A 149 -18.71 -5.10 -6.24
N SER A 150 -17.53 -5.06 -6.86
CA SER A 150 -17.31 -4.49 -8.19
C SER A 150 -17.48 -5.55 -9.28
N GLY A 151 -18.76 -5.85 -9.57
CA GLY A 151 -19.23 -6.08 -10.94
C GLY A 151 -18.48 -7.10 -11.83
N ASP A 152 -17.77 -8.08 -11.26
CA ASP A 152 -17.24 -9.17 -12.05
C ASP A 152 -18.43 -10.03 -12.47
N VAL A 153 -18.79 -9.86 -13.75
CA VAL A 153 -19.85 -10.62 -14.39
C VAL A 153 -19.57 -12.09 -14.17
N CYS A 154 -20.61 -12.86 -13.85
CA CYS A 154 -20.43 -14.27 -13.57
C CYS A 154 -19.71 -14.96 -14.73
N SER A 155 -18.67 -15.71 -14.39
CA SER A 155 -17.85 -16.45 -15.35
C SER A 155 -18.70 -17.47 -16.10
N ASP A 156 -18.35 -17.76 -17.36
CA ASP A 156 -19.03 -18.77 -18.16
C ASP A 156 -19.07 -20.13 -17.43
N ASP A 157 -17.99 -20.48 -16.71
CA ASP A 157 -17.84 -21.75 -16.01
C ASP A 157 -18.73 -21.81 -14.75
N THR A 158 -18.78 -20.74 -13.95
CA THR A 158 -19.66 -20.66 -12.77
C THR A 158 -21.12 -20.61 -13.17
N PHE A 159 -21.47 -19.82 -14.19
CA PHE A 159 -22.84 -19.76 -14.69
C PHE A 159 -23.30 -21.09 -15.29
N ALA A 160 -22.43 -21.80 -16.02
CA ALA A 160 -22.74 -23.15 -16.52
C ALA A 160 -23.02 -24.13 -15.37
N THR A 161 -22.18 -24.09 -14.33
CA THR A 161 -22.36 -24.94 -13.13
C THR A 161 -23.68 -24.62 -12.42
N LEU A 162 -23.99 -23.32 -12.26
CA LEU A 162 -25.24 -22.84 -11.69
C LEU A 162 -26.45 -23.38 -12.46
N GLN A 163 -26.41 -23.31 -13.79
CA GLN A 163 -27.49 -23.79 -14.66
C GLN A 163 -27.66 -25.32 -14.61
N ASP A 164 -26.57 -26.07 -14.51
CA ASP A 164 -26.61 -27.53 -14.36
C ASP A 164 -27.23 -27.95 -13.02
N ASN A 165 -26.85 -27.27 -11.93
CA ASN A 165 -27.41 -27.52 -10.61
C ASN A 165 -28.87 -27.09 -10.53
N TYR A 166 -29.23 -25.94 -11.14
CA TYR A 166 -30.61 -25.50 -11.28
C TYR A 166 -31.47 -26.52 -12.00
N ALA A 167 -31.03 -27.03 -13.15
CA ALA A 167 -31.74 -28.07 -13.89
C ALA A 167 -31.96 -29.33 -13.04
N THR A 168 -30.98 -29.71 -12.24
CA THR A 168 -31.08 -30.84 -11.30
C THR A 168 -32.11 -30.55 -10.20
N LEU A 169 -32.05 -29.36 -9.58
CA LEU A 169 -32.97 -28.95 -8.53
C LEU A 169 -34.42 -28.94 -9.01
N VAL A 170 -34.69 -28.40 -10.20
CA VAL A 170 -36.03 -28.41 -10.81
C VAL A 170 -36.55 -29.84 -10.99
N ASN A 171 -35.70 -30.77 -11.43
CA ASN A 171 -36.10 -32.17 -11.61
C ASN A 171 -36.48 -32.82 -10.27
N VAL A 172 -35.62 -32.68 -9.24
CA VAL A 172 -35.87 -33.24 -7.91
C VAL A 172 -37.10 -32.60 -7.27
N TYR A 173 -37.24 -31.27 -7.37
CA TYR A 173 -38.42 -30.53 -6.91
C TYR A 173 -39.71 -31.12 -7.47
N ASN A 174 -39.81 -31.30 -8.79
CA ASN A 174 -41.04 -31.81 -9.40
C ASN A 174 -41.39 -33.22 -8.91
N VAL A 175 -40.39 -34.08 -8.73
CA VAL A 175 -40.59 -35.45 -8.22
C VAL A 175 -41.11 -35.42 -6.78
N VAL A 176 -40.47 -34.64 -5.89
CA VAL A 176 -40.88 -34.53 -4.48
C VAL A 176 -42.24 -33.83 -4.36
N TYR A 177 -42.48 -32.78 -5.15
CA TYR A 177 -43.74 -32.04 -5.15
C TYR A 177 -44.92 -32.91 -5.58
N ASP A 178 -44.76 -33.70 -6.65
CA ASP A 178 -45.80 -34.62 -7.11
C ASP A 178 -46.13 -35.66 -6.03
N ALA A 179 -45.10 -36.24 -5.40
CA ALA A 179 -45.25 -37.21 -4.31
C ALA A 179 -45.88 -36.59 -3.05
N TYR A 180 -45.54 -35.34 -2.73
CA TYR A 180 -46.14 -34.58 -1.64
C TYR A 180 -47.63 -34.35 -1.88
N MET A 181 -48.00 -33.96 -3.11
CA MET A 181 -49.38 -33.70 -3.49
C MET A 181 -50.23 -34.96 -3.68
N SER A 182 -49.60 -36.12 -3.92
CA SER A 182 -50.27 -37.43 -4.00
C SER A 182 -50.33 -38.18 -2.68
N ASP A 183 -49.87 -37.57 -1.58
CA ASP A 183 -49.74 -38.19 -0.25
C ASP A 183 -48.86 -39.47 -0.25
N GLU A 184 -47.88 -39.55 -1.16
CA GLU A 184 -46.93 -40.68 -1.26
C GLU A 184 -45.76 -40.54 -0.26
N ILE A 185 -45.45 -39.32 0.17
CA ILE A 185 -44.47 -39.03 1.22
C ILE A 185 -45.13 -38.46 2.48
N GLU A 186 -44.44 -38.57 3.61
CA GLU A 186 -44.90 -37.96 4.86
C GLU A 186 -44.90 -36.44 4.73
N GLN A 187 -46.00 -35.81 5.11
CA GLN A 187 -46.09 -34.35 5.18
C GLN A 187 -45.30 -33.87 6.40
N ASP A 188 -44.14 -33.29 6.13
CA ASP A 188 -43.23 -32.76 7.13
C ASP A 188 -42.98 -31.26 6.86
N ASP A 189 -42.92 -30.47 7.93
CA ASP A 189 -42.72 -29.02 7.85
C ASP A 189 -41.39 -28.66 7.17
N ASP A 190 -40.35 -29.50 7.30
CA ASP A 190 -39.05 -29.30 6.67
C ASP A 190 -39.13 -29.55 5.15
N ILE A 191 -39.93 -30.53 4.72
CA ILE A 191 -40.16 -30.81 3.28
C ILE A 191 -40.97 -29.67 2.65
N GLU A 192 -42.04 -29.22 3.31
CA GLU A 192 -42.84 -28.07 2.84
C GLU A 192 -41.96 -26.82 2.72
N SER A 193 -41.14 -26.55 3.73
CA SER A 193 -40.18 -25.43 3.72
C SER A 193 -39.17 -25.54 2.58
N ALA A 194 -38.60 -26.72 2.33
CA ALA A 194 -37.66 -26.95 1.24
C ALA A 194 -38.32 -26.76 -0.14
N LEU A 195 -39.56 -27.23 -0.32
CA LEU A 195 -40.32 -27.00 -1.55
C LEU A 195 -40.62 -25.52 -1.78
N LEU A 196 -40.99 -24.77 -0.74
CA LEU A 196 -41.23 -23.32 -0.85
C LEU A 196 -39.95 -22.55 -1.20
N GLN A 197 -38.85 -22.83 -0.49
CA GLN A 197 -37.56 -22.20 -0.78
C GLN A 197 -37.06 -22.53 -2.19
N THR A 198 -37.29 -23.76 -2.65
CA THR A 198 -36.96 -24.15 -4.04
C THR A 198 -37.81 -23.41 -5.05
N ALA A 199 -39.08 -23.15 -4.74
CA ALA A 199 -39.95 -22.34 -5.60
C ALA A 199 -39.46 -20.88 -5.70
N ASP A 200 -39.02 -20.29 -4.60
CA ASP A 200 -38.44 -18.94 -4.59
C ASP A 200 -37.17 -18.89 -5.45
N VAL A 201 -36.27 -19.88 -5.33
CA VAL A 201 -35.07 -19.98 -6.17
C VAL A 201 -35.41 -20.15 -7.65
N MET A 202 -36.45 -20.90 -8.00
CA MET A 202 -36.90 -21.04 -9.39
C MET A 202 -37.46 -19.75 -9.97
N GLU A 203 -38.14 -18.94 -9.16
CA GLU A 203 -38.58 -17.60 -9.58
C GLU A 203 -37.38 -16.68 -9.81
N GLU A 204 -36.44 -16.66 -8.86
CA GLU A 204 -35.21 -15.87 -8.93
C GLU A 204 -34.36 -16.23 -10.16
N MET A 205 -34.14 -17.52 -10.42
CA MET A 205 -33.41 -18.00 -11.61
C MET A 205 -34.12 -17.68 -12.93
N GLY A 206 -35.42 -17.43 -12.92
CA GLY A 206 -36.18 -17.00 -14.10
C GLY A 206 -35.84 -15.57 -14.56
N ASP A 207 -35.41 -14.72 -13.63
CA ASP A 207 -35.06 -13.32 -13.86
C ASP A 207 -33.54 -13.09 -14.02
N ILE A 208 -32.73 -14.08 -13.64
CA ILE A 208 -31.27 -14.00 -13.74
C ILE A 208 -30.78 -14.37 -15.14
N SER A 209 -29.83 -13.58 -15.63
CA SER A 209 -28.95 -13.86 -16.75
C SER A 209 -27.50 -13.68 -16.34
N GLN A 210 -26.56 -14.24 -17.11
CA GLN A 210 -25.13 -14.17 -16.80
C GLN A 210 -24.64 -12.73 -16.61
N ASP A 211 -25.10 -11.79 -17.44
CA ASP A 211 -24.71 -10.38 -17.40
C ASP A 211 -25.33 -9.61 -16.21
N THR A 212 -26.28 -10.21 -15.49
CA THR A 212 -27.03 -9.56 -14.41
C THR A 212 -26.68 -10.07 -13.01
N ILE A 213 -25.86 -11.12 -12.92
CA ILE A 213 -25.41 -11.72 -11.66
C ILE A 213 -23.89 -11.62 -11.53
N THR A 214 -23.42 -11.34 -10.32
CA THR A 214 -21.99 -11.33 -10.02
C THR A 214 -21.48 -12.74 -9.74
N GLU A 215 -20.17 -12.96 -9.84
CA GLU A 215 -19.58 -14.27 -9.51
C GLU A 215 -19.93 -14.71 -8.07
N ALA A 216 -19.78 -13.82 -7.09
CA ALA A 216 -20.07 -14.11 -5.70
C ALA A 216 -21.55 -14.43 -5.45
N ASP A 217 -22.47 -13.69 -6.08
CA ASP A 217 -23.90 -13.97 -5.97
C ASP A 217 -24.25 -15.31 -6.62
N ALA A 218 -23.63 -15.65 -7.75
CA ALA A 218 -23.82 -16.94 -8.41
C ALA A 218 -23.31 -18.09 -7.53
N GLU A 219 -22.14 -17.98 -6.90
CA GLU A 219 -21.63 -18.97 -5.95
C GLU A 219 -22.57 -19.15 -4.75
N SER A 220 -23.03 -18.05 -4.16
CA SER A 220 -23.95 -18.09 -3.02
C SER A 220 -25.31 -18.72 -3.36
N LEU A 221 -25.84 -18.41 -4.54
CA LEU A 221 -27.06 -19.02 -5.06
C LEU A 221 -26.86 -20.52 -5.33
N ASN A 222 -25.72 -20.90 -5.87
CA ASN A 222 -25.36 -22.29 -6.12
C ASN A 222 -25.28 -23.12 -4.82
N ASP A 223 -24.67 -22.58 -3.77
CA ASP A 223 -24.61 -23.22 -2.44
C ASP A 223 -26.01 -23.43 -1.83
N SER A 224 -26.88 -22.44 -2.01
CA SER A 224 -28.28 -22.52 -1.59
C SER A 224 -29.02 -23.64 -2.35
N MET A 225 -28.83 -23.72 -3.67
CA MET A 225 -29.39 -24.81 -4.49
C MET A 225 -28.86 -26.18 -4.09
N LEU A 226 -27.58 -26.34 -3.83
CA LEU A 226 -26.98 -27.60 -3.40
C LEU A 226 -27.52 -28.04 -2.03
N THR A 227 -27.77 -27.10 -1.13
CA THR A 227 -28.38 -27.39 0.18
C THR A 227 -29.81 -27.89 0.02
N LEU A 228 -30.62 -27.22 -0.80
CA LEU A 228 -32.00 -27.65 -1.09
C LEU A 228 -32.03 -29.00 -1.80
N LEU A 229 -31.12 -29.21 -2.75
CA LEU A 229 -30.94 -30.50 -3.42
C LEU A 229 -30.68 -31.62 -2.42
N GLN A 230 -29.79 -31.44 -1.46
CA GLN A 230 -29.51 -32.47 -0.44
C GLN A 230 -30.76 -32.83 0.38
N VAL A 231 -31.57 -31.84 0.75
CA VAL A 231 -32.81 -32.07 1.51
C VAL A 231 -33.81 -32.84 0.66
N LEU A 232 -34.08 -32.38 -0.56
CA LEU A 232 -35.08 -32.99 -1.43
C LEU A 232 -34.64 -34.36 -1.97
N ASP A 233 -33.35 -34.55 -2.26
CA ASP A 233 -32.80 -35.83 -2.73
C ASP A 233 -32.86 -36.88 -1.61
N ALA A 234 -32.67 -36.49 -0.34
CA ALA A 234 -32.90 -37.39 0.79
C ALA A 234 -34.36 -37.87 0.90
N VAL A 235 -35.32 -37.02 0.50
CA VAL A 235 -36.73 -37.43 0.39
C VAL A 235 -36.91 -38.40 -0.77
N VAL A 236 -36.29 -38.13 -1.93
CA VAL A 236 -36.33 -39.03 -3.09
C VAL A 236 -35.76 -40.41 -2.76
N ASP A 237 -34.64 -40.48 -2.05
CA ASP A 237 -34.00 -41.73 -1.62
C ASP A 237 -34.84 -42.51 -0.58
N ALA A 238 -35.72 -41.82 0.14
CA ALA A 238 -36.59 -42.43 1.16
C ALA A 238 -37.91 -42.99 0.60
N MET A 239 -38.29 -42.63 -0.63
CA MET A 239 -39.47 -43.14 -1.35
C MET A 239 -39.29 -44.60 -1.82
#